data_AF-H0YNV1-F1
#
_entry.id   AF-H0YNV1-F1
#
_cell.length_a   1.000
_cell.length_b   1.000
_cell.length_c   1.000
_cell.angle_alpha   90.00
_cell.angle_beta   90.00
_cell.angle_gamma   90.00
#
_symmetry.space_group_name_H-M   'P 1'
#
loop_
_entity.id
_entity.type
_entity.pdbx_description
1 polymer ?
#
loop_
_entity_poly.entity_id
_entity_poly.type
_entity_poly.pdbx_seq_one_letter_code
_entity_poly.pdbx_strand_id
1 'polypeptide(L)'
;MNHSMDAGSPNLSPNPMSPAHNNLDLQPVTYCEPAFWCSISYYELNQRVGETFHASQPSMTVDGFTDPSNSERFCLGLLSNVNR
;
A
#
# COMPACT_ATOMS: atom_id res chain seq x y z
N MET A 1 43.86 31.42 23.97
CA MET A 1 44.75 30.64 24.85
C MET A 1 43.98 29.43 25.36
N ASN A 2 44.58 28.24 25.22
CA ASN A 2 44.06 26.89 25.46
C ASN A 2 43.22 26.68 26.72
N HIS A 3 42.29 25.72 26.67
CA HIS A 3 42.20 24.66 27.67
C HIS A 3 41.65 23.36 27.04
N SER A 4 42.54 22.38 26.90
CA SER A 4 42.22 20.95 26.68
C SER A 4 41.66 20.34 27.95
N MET A 5 40.68 19.45 27.83
CA MET A 5 40.52 18.31 28.74
C MET A 5 40.24 17.06 27.91
N ASP A 6 41.23 16.18 27.93
CA ASP A 6 41.22 14.81 27.45
C ASP A 6 40.47 13.93 28.46
N ALA A 7 39.51 13.16 27.98
CA ALA A 7 38.89 12.08 28.75
C ALA A 7 38.78 10.87 27.83
N GLY A 8 39.66 9.90 28.08
CA GLY A 8 39.83 8.68 27.31
C GLY A 8 38.59 7.80 27.23
N SER A 9 38.53 7.04 26.14
CA SER A 9 37.51 6.04 25.81
C SER A 9 37.42 4.90 26.85
N PRO A 10 36.35 4.10 26.79
CA PRO A 10 36.58 2.79 26.20
C PRO A 10 35.66 2.54 25.02
N ASN A 11 36.30 2.12 23.93
CA ASN A 11 35.69 1.67 22.71
C ASN A 11 34.98 0.33 22.97
N LEU A 12 33.66 0.38 23.17
CA LEU A 12 32.80 -0.81 23.14
C LEU A 12 32.44 -1.09 21.67
N SER A 13 33.39 -1.64 20.91
CA SER A 13 33.09 -2.25 19.61
C SER A 13 32.45 -3.62 19.85
N PRO A 14 31.20 -3.89 19.45
CA PRO A 14 30.72 -5.25 19.39
C PRO A 14 31.34 -5.88 18.13
N ASN A 15 32.30 -6.80 18.31
CA ASN A 15 32.70 -7.69 17.21
C ASN A 15 31.45 -8.47 16.76
N PRO A 16 30.98 -8.34 15.51
CA PRO A 16 30.02 -9.26 14.98
C PRO A 16 30.76 -10.56 14.67
N MET A 17 30.56 -11.59 15.49
CA MET A 17 30.80 -12.96 15.05
C MET A 17 29.88 -13.19 13.85
N SER A 18 30.45 -13.13 12.65
CA SER A 18 29.77 -13.54 11.42
C SER A 18 29.44 -15.02 11.53
N PRO A 19 28.15 -15.42 11.56
CA PRO A 19 27.80 -16.81 11.31
C PRO A 19 28.11 -17.09 9.84
N ALA A 20 28.67 -18.26 9.55
CA ALA A 20 29.06 -18.69 8.22
C ALA A 20 28.02 -18.27 7.16
N HIS A 21 28.44 -17.37 6.27
CA HIS A 21 27.65 -16.90 5.14
C HIS A 21 27.40 -18.06 4.19
N ASN A 22 26.26 -18.74 4.33
CA ASN A 22 25.60 -19.31 3.18
C ASN A 22 25.28 -18.12 2.26
N ASN A 23 26.07 -17.97 1.20
CA ASN A 23 25.95 -16.91 0.20
C ASN A 23 24.65 -17.09 -0.60
N LEU A 24 23.50 -16.81 0.03
CA LEU A 24 22.31 -16.48 -0.73
C LEU A 24 22.52 -15.06 -1.22
N ASP A 25 22.69 -14.91 -2.53
CA ASP A 25 22.73 -13.60 -3.21
C ASP A 25 21.36 -12.91 -3.09
N LEU A 26 21.06 -12.38 -1.90
CA LEU A 26 19.82 -11.67 -1.63
C LEU A 26 19.97 -10.22 -2.09
N GLN A 27 19.27 -9.86 -3.16
CA GLN A 27 19.17 -8.49 -3.65
C GLN A 27 17.90 -7.82 -3.08
N PRO A 28 17.97 -6.56 -2.65
CA PRO A 28 16.80 -5.82 -2.20
C PRO A 28 15.85 -5.55 -3.37
N VAL A 29 14.56 -5.83 -3.16
CA VAL A 29 13.51 -5.53 -4.14
C VAL A 29 12.97 -4.13 -3.87
N THR A 30 12.93 -3.28 -4.90
CA THR A 30 12.31 -1.97 -4.81
C THR A 30 10.79 -2.11 -4.71
N TYR A 31 10.20 -1.45 -3.71
CA TYR A 31 8.76 -1.36 -3.53
C TYR A 31 8.29 0.08 -3.74
N CYS A 32 7.10 0.22 -4.33
CA CYS A 32 6.40 1.50 -4.44
C CYS A 32 5.00 1.32 -3.90
N GLU A 33 4.50 2.31 -3.15
CA GLU A 33 3.12 2.27 -2.67
C GLU A 33 2.14 2.31 -3.85
N PRO A 34 1.11 1.45 -3.86
CA PRO A 34 0.08 1.49 -4.88
C PRO A 34 -0.67 2.82 -4.87
N ALA A 35 -0.99 3.33 -6.06
CA ALA A 35 -1.86 4.51 -6.20
C ALA A 35 -3.29 4.28 -5.67
N PHE A 36 -3.72 3.02 -5.62
CA PHE A 36 -5.03 2.60 -5.14
C PHE A 36 -4.87 1.44 -4.16
N TRP A 37 -5.50 1.53 -3.00
CA TRP A 37 -5.37 0.52 -1.96
C TRP A 37 -6.29 -0.68 -2.16
N CYS A 38 -7.37 -0.52 -2.93
CA CYS A 38 -8.20 -1.62 -3.39
C CYS A 38 -8.84 -1.35 -4.76
N SER A 39 -9.39 -2.43 -5.34
CA SER A 39 -10.22 -2.39 -6.53
C SER A 39 -11.53 -3.13 -6.26
N ILE A 40 -12.65 -2.62 -6.77
CA ILE A 40 -14.00 -3.15 -6.52
C ILE A 40 -14.67 -3.42 -7.87
N SER A 41 -15.14 -4.65 -8.06
CA SER A 41 -15.91 -5.03 -9.24
C SER A 41 -17.30 -5.48 -8.81
N TYR A 42 -18.34 -4.88 -9.38
CA TYR A 42 -19.74 -5.20 -9.07
C TYR A 42 -20.27 -6.30 -9.98
N TYR A 43 -21.07 -7.20 -9.39
CA TYR A 43 -21.69 -8.31 -10.08
C TYR A 43 -23.18 -8.38 -9.76
N GLU A 44 -23.96 -8.67 -10.79
CA GLU A 44 -25.33 -9.15 -10.68
C GLU A 44 -25.34 -10.63 -11.03
N LEU A 45 -25.62 -11.48 -10.04
CA LEU A 45 -25.48 -12.93 -10.17
C LEU A 45 -24.06 -13.30 -10.67
N ASN A 46 -23.94 -13.86 -11.87
CA ASN A 46 -22.69 -14.26 -12.50
C ASN A 46 -22.19 -13.27 -13.57
N GLN A 47 -22.88 -12.14 -13.76
CA GLN A 47 -22.50 -11.12 -14.73
C GLN A 47 -21.83 -9.94 -14.04
N ARG A 48 -20.66 -9.55 -14.53
CA ARG A 48 -20.01 -8.30 -14.13
C ARG A 48 -20.76 -7.13 -14.73
N VAL A 49 -21.12 -6.14 -13.90
CA VAL A 49 -21.87 -4.95 -14.34
C VAL A 49 -21.07 -3.70 -14.02
N GLY A 50 -20.83 -2.88 -15.05
CA GLY A 50 -20.03 -1.65 -14.94
C GLY A 50 -18.52 -1.87 -14.91
N GLU A 51 -17.80 -0.77 -14.70
CA GLU A 51 -16.33 -0.75 -14.62
C GLU A 51 -15.81 -1.12 -13.23
N THR A 52 -14.52 -1.43 -13.11
CA THR A 52 -13.87 -1.61 -11.81
C THR A 52 -13.61 -0.24 -11.18
N PHE A 53 -14.09 -0.05 -9.96
CA PHE A 53 -13.77 1.13 -9.16
C PHE A 53 -12.41 0.97 -8.48
N HIS A 54 -11.58 2.02 -8.48
CA HIS A 54 -10.26 2.02 -7.85
C HIS A 54 -10.22 3.06 -6.73
N ALA A 55 -10.03 2.60 -5.49
CA ALA A 55 -10.09 3.48 -4.32
C ALA A 55 -8.73 4.11 -4.04
N SER A 56 -8.64 5.43 -4.16
CA SER A 56 -7.46 6.22 -3.80
C SER A 56 -7.59 6.91 -2.45
N GLN A 57 -8.82 7.17 -1.99
CA GLN A 57 -9.06 7.81 -0.70
C GLN A 57 -8.99 6.79 0.44
N PRO A 58 -8.56 7.18 1.66
CA PRO A 58 -8.45 6.27 2.80
C PRO A 58 -9.76 5.60 3.21
N SER A 59 -10.89 6.22 2.84
CA SER A 59 -12.24 5.71 3.04
C SER A 59 -13.08 6.02 1.80
N MET A 60 -14.05 5.15 1.50
CA MET A 60 -15.03 5.36 0.45
C MET A 60 -16.35 4.65 0.78
N THR A 61 -17.44 5.09 0.14
CA THR A 61 -18.78 4.53 0.34
C THR A 61 -19.23 3.78 -0.91
N VAL A 62 -19.76 2.56 -0.73
CA VAL A 62 -20.51 1.84 -1.79
C VAL A 62 -21.98 1.89 -1.43
N ASP A 63 -22.83 2.39 -2.33
CA ASP A 63 -24.27 2.48 -2.09
C ASP A 63 -25.12 2.20 -3.35
N GLY A 64 -26.44 2.13 -3.16
CA GLY A 64 -27.41 1.89 -4.23
C GLY A 64 -28.06 3.16 -4.81
N PHE A 65 -27.53 4.35 -4.49
CA PHE A 65 -28.05 5.60 -5.04
C PHE A 65 -27.53 5.84 -6.47
N THR A 66 -27.92 6.95 -7.07
CA THR A 66 -27.71 7.24 -8.50
C THR A 66 -26.79 8.44 -8.75
N ASP A 67 -26.15 8.98 -7.71
CA ASP A 67 -25.18 10.05 -7.90
C ASP A 67 -23.96 9.54 -8.69
N PRO A 68 -23.37 10.32 -9.61
CA PRO A 68 -22.19 9.89 -10.35
C PRO A 68 -21.06 9.44 -9.42
N SER A 69 -20.42 8.32 -9.75
CA SER A 69 -19.29 7.80 -8.97
C SER A 69 -18.10 8.75 -9.01
N ASN A 70 -17.40 8.88 -7.88
CA ASN A 70 -16.18 9.68 -7.73
C ASN A 70 -15.22 8.98 -6.75
N SER A 71 -14.06 9.57 -6.47
CA SER A 71 -13.01 8.95 -5.65
C SER A 71 -13.43 8.52 -4.23
N GLU A 72 -14.49 9.08 -3.67
CA GLU A 72 -14.99 8.78 -2.33
C GLU A 72 -16.26 7.93 -2.33
N ARG A 73 -16.86 7.68 -3.51
CA ARG A 73 -18.19 7.09 -3.60
C ARG A 73 -18.40 6.28 -4.88
N PHE A 74 -18.77 5.02 -4.71
CA PHE A 74 -19.15 4.10 -5.79
C PHE A 74 -20.66 3.82 -5.72
N CYS A 75 -21.41 4.41 -6.64
CA CYS A 75 -22.87 4.33 -6.68
C CYS A 75 -23.33 3.25 -7.66
N LEU A 76 -23.92 2.18 -7.16
CA LEU A 76 -24.35 1.02 -7.95
C LEU A 76 -25.67 1.26 -8.68
N GLY A 77 -26.49 2.22 -8.22
CA GLY A 77 -27.82 2.48 -8.77
C GLY A 77 -27.83 3.06 -10.19
N LEU A 78 -26.72 3.66 -10.63
CA LEU A 78 -26.56 4.18 -11.99
C LEU A 78 -26.04 3.13 -12.99
N LEU A 79 -25.61 1.96 -12.52
CA LEU A 79 -25.06 0.92 -13.38
C LEU A 79 -26.18 0.20 -14.10
N SER A 80 -26.15 0.26 -15.43
CA SER A 80 -27.12 -0.40 -16.28
C SER A 80 -26.71 -1.84 -16.57
N ASN A 81 -27.65 -2.76 -16.43
CA ASN A 81 -27.55 -4.14 -16.90
C ASN A 81 -28.79 -4.45 -17.74
N VAL A 82 -28.59 -4.79 -19.02
CA VAL A 82 -29.69 -5.10 -19.95
C VAL A 82 -30.41 -6.41 -19.62
N ASN A 83 -29.78 -7.28 -18.82
CA ASN A 83 -30.32 -8.59 -18.42
C ASN A 83 -30.95 -8.59 -17.02
N ARG A 84 -31.17 -7.41 -16.42
CA ARG A 84 -31.72 -7.28 -15.07
C ARG A 84 -33.23 -7.54 -15.02
#